data_AF-A0A497NNB5-F1
#
_entry.id   AF-A0A497NNB5-F1
#
_cell.length_a   1.000
_cell.length_b   1.000
_cell.length_c   1.000
_cell.angle_alpha   90.00
_cell.angle_beta   90.00
_cell.angle_gamma   90.00
#
_symmetry.space_group_name_H-M   'P 1'
#
loop_
_entity.id
_entity.type
_entity.pdbx_description
1 polymer ?
#
loop_
_entity_poly.entity_id
_entity_poly.type
_entity_poly.pdbx_seq_one_letter_code
_entity_poly.pdbx_strand_id
1 'polypeptide(L)' 'MAEEEARLAELRELRETQLTELLDTITRRLRDSMKDMEAAVRCIETYKTDPKGAQTCILNYLKTGTTEKLKGE' A
#
# COMPACT_ATOMS: atom_id res chain seq x y z
N MET A 1 -37.06 23.14 -14.90
CA MET A 1 -36.90 22.77 -13.47
C MET A 1 -36.59 21.29 -13.32
N ALA A 2 -37.39 20.37 -13.88
CA ALA A 2 -37.11 18.94 -13.82
C ALA A 2 -35.76 18.50 -14.46
N GLU A 3 -35.37 19.11 -15.59
CA GLU A 3 -34.09 18.80 -16.27
C GLU A 3 -32.86 19.26 -15.48
N GLU A 4 -32.97 20.38 -14.76
CA GLU A 4 -31.88 20.92 -13.92
C GLU A 4 -31.65 20.03 -12.70
N GLU A 5 -32.74 19.54 -12.07
CA GLU A 5 -32.68 18.61 -10.94
C GLU A 5 -32.10 17.25 -11.34
N ALA A 6 -32.49 16.73 -12.52
CA ALA A 6 -31.94 15.48 -13.06
C ALA A 6 -30.42 15.59 -13.30
N ARG A 7 -29.97 16.68 -13.92
CA ARG A 7 -28.54 16.92 -14.18
C ARG A 7 -27.73 17.08 -12.88
N LEU A 8 -28.30 17.71 -11.86
CA LEU A 8 -27.66 17.81 -10.55
C LEU A 8 -27.57 16.45 -9.84
N ALA A 9 -28.57 15.59 -10.02
CA ALA A 9 -28.54 14.22 -9.49
C ALA A 9 -27.42 13.39 -10.15
N GLU A 10 -27.30 13.44 -11.49
CA GLU A 10 -26.22 12.75 -12.22
C GLU A 10 -24.82 13.24 -11.79
N LEU A 11 -24.65 14.56 -11.58
CA LEU A 11 -23.38 15.12 -11.10
C LEU A 11 -23.03 14.68 -9.68
N ARG A 12 -24.03 14.47 -8.81
CA ARG A 12 -23.82 13.95 -7.45
C ARG A 12 -23.40 12.48 -7.51
N GLU A 13 -24.10 11.67 -8.29
CA GLU A 13 -23.79 10.25 -8.46
C GLU A 13 -22.39 10.04 -9.07
N LEU A 14 -22.03 10.85 -10.08
CA LEU A 14 -20.70 10.83 -10.66
C LEU A 14 -19.62 11.18 -9.62
N ARG A 15 -19.87 12.18 -8.78
CA ARG A 15 -18.94 12.59 -7.72
C ARG A 15 -18.80 11.52 -6.65
N GLU A 16 -19.88 10.87 -6.25
CA GLU A 16 -19.85 9.76 -5.28
C GLU A 16 -19.07 8.57 -5.82
N THR A 17 -19.24 8.25 -7.11
CA THR A 17 -18.47 7.21 -7.79
C THR A 17 -16.97 7.54 -7.79
N GLN A 18 -16.60 8.75 -8.20
CA GLN A 18 -15.20 9.20 -8.21
C GLN A 18 -14.59 9.20 -6.80
N LEU A 19 -15.35 9.62 -5.78
CA LEU A 19 -14.90 9.58 -4.39
C LEU A 19 -14.65 8.13 -3.94
N THR A 20 -15.53 7.21 -4.30
CA THR A 20 -15.40 5.79 -3.96
C THR A 20 -14.13 5.19 -4.58
N GLU A 21 -13.87 5.47 -5.85
CA GLU A 21 -12.65 5.01 -6.54
C GLU A 21 -11.36 5.57 -5.90
N LEU A 22 -11.39 6.84 -5.48
CA LEU A 22 -10.27 7.46 -4.76
C LEU A 22 -10.05 6.81 -3.40
N LEU A 23 -11.12 6.56 -2.64
CA LEU A 23 -11.04 5.90 -1.34
C LEU A 23 -10.52 4.47 -1.47
N ASP A 24 -10.96 3.72 -2.48
CA ASP A 24 -10.45 2.39 -2.79
C ASP A 24 -8.95 2.41 -3.12
N THR A 25 -8.53 3.38 -3.91
CA THR A 25 -7.12 3.57 -4.27
C THR A 25 -6.27 3.88 -3.04
N ILE A 26 -6.73 4.81 -2.19
CA ILE A 26 -6.06 5.17 -0.93
C ILE A 26 -5.98 3.94 -0.02
N THR A 27 -7.08 3.20 0.12
CA THR A 27 -7.14 2.01 0.98
C THR A 27 -6.18 0.92 0.53
N ARG A 28 -6.05 0.68 -0.78
CA ARG A 28 -5.07 -0.27 -1.33
C ARG A 28 -3.64 0.16 -1.03
N ARG A 29 -3.31 1.44 -1.26
CA ARG A 29 -1.98 1.98 -0.96
C ARG A 29 -1.62 1.91 0.53
N LEU A 30 -2.58 2.20 1.41
CA LEU A 30 -2.39 2.07 2.86
C LEU A 30 -2.13 0.61 3.25
N ARG A 31 -2.89 -0.34 2.68
CA ARG A 31 -2.68 -1.77 2.92
C ARG A 31 -1.29 -2.22 2.48
N ASP A 32 -0.82 -1.78 1.32
CA ASP A 32 0.51 -2.15 0.83
C ASP A 32 1.61 -1.53 1.70
N SER A 33 1.46 -0.25 2.09
CA SER A 33 2.39 0.40 3.02
C SER A 33 2.45 -0.31 4.39
N MET A 34 1.31 -0.81 4.90
CA MET A 34 1.29 -1.61 6.13
C MET A 34 2.07 -2.92 5.97
N LYS A 35 1.93 -3.62 4.84
CA LYS A 35 2.71 -4.84 4.58
C LYS A 35 4.21 -4.56 4.53
N ASP A 36 4.61 -3.45 3.91
CA ASP A 36 6.01 -3.02 3.85
C ASP A 36 6.56 -2.76 5.25
N MET A 37 5.79 -2.08 6.11
CA MET A 37 6.18 -1.83 7.50
C MET A 37 6.28 -3.13 8.32
N GLU A 38 5.32 -4.04 8.18
CA GLU A 38 5.35 -5.35 8.86
C GLU A 38 6.56 -6.19 8.43
N ALA A 39 6.91 -6.16 7.13
CA ALA A 39 8.11 -6.82 6.63
C ALA A 39 9.38 -6.18 7.20
N ALA A 40 9.43 -4.85 7.29
CA ALA A 40 10.57 -4.15 7.88
C ALA A 40 10.76 -4.50 9.36
N VAL A 41 9.68 -4.54 10.15
CA VAL A 41 9.71 -4.99 11.55
C VAL A 41 10.24 -6.42 11.64
N ARG A 42 9.73 -7.35 10.82
CA ARG A 42 10.22 -8.73 10.78
C ARG A 42 11.71 -8.83 10.45
N CYS A 43 12.22 -8.04 9.51
CA CYS A 43 13.65 -7.97 9.20
C CYS A 43 14.46 -7.46 10.41
N ILE A 44 14.01 -6.39 11.06
CA ILE A 44 14.68 -5.86 12.26
C ILE A 44 14.70 -6.89 13.39
N GLU A 45 13.60 -7.61 13.60
CA GLU A 45 13.50 -8.65 14.62
C GLU A 45 14.33 -9.89 14.32
N THR A 46 14.48 -10.24 13.05
CA THR A 46 15.31 -11.38 12.61
C THR A 46 16.80 -11.06 12.76
N TYR A 47 17.20 -9.82 12.47
CA TYR A 47 18.59 -9.36 12.48
C TYR A 47 18.87 -8.37 13.62
N LYS A 48 18.33 -8.61 14.83
CA LYS A 48 18.42 -7.71 15.99
C LYS A 48 19.85 -7.25 16.34
N THR A 49 20.84 -8.10 16.10
CA THR A 49 22.26 -7.83 16.40
C THR A 49 23.08 -7.48 15.15
N ASP A 50 22.46 -7.46 13.97
CA ASP A 50 23.09 -7.20 12.68
C ASP A 50 22.32 -6.13 11.88
N PRO A 51 22.59 -4.83 12.13
CA PRO A 51 21.92 -3.74 11.43
C PRO A 51 22.07 -3.78 9.90
N LYS A 52 23.20 -4.31 9.39
CA LYS A 52 23.43 -4.44 7.94
C LYS A 52 22.60 -5.57 7.34
N GLY A 53 22.45 -6.68 8.07
CA GLY A 53 21.54 -7.77 7.73
C GLY A 53 20.09 -7.32 7.68
N ALA A 54 19.65 -6.54 8.69
CA ALA A 54 18.32 -5.94 8.72
C ALA A 54 18.09 -5.02 7.51
N GLN A 55 19.03 -4.12 7.21
CA GLN A 55 18.95 -3.22 6.06
C GLN A 55 18.87 -3.99 4.73
N THR A 56 19.71 -5.01 4.55
CA THR A 56 19.71 -5.86 3.35
C THR A 56 18.38 -6.59 3.19
N CYS A 57 17.84 -7.14 4.27
CA CYS A 57 16.53 -7.81 4.27
C CYS A 57 15.41 -6.86 3.85
N ILE A 58 15.37 -5.63 4.38
CA ILE A 58 14.38 -4.61 4.02
C ILE A 58 14.48 -4.25 2.54
N LEU A 59 15.70 -3.97 2.05
CA LEU A 59 15.93 -3.60 0.66
C LEU A 59 15.58 -4.74 -0.31
N ASN A 60 15.80 -5.99 0.09
CA ASN A 60 15.39 -7.14 -0.71
C ASN A 60 13.87 -7.26 -0.76
N TYR A 61 13.18 -7.14 0.39
CA TYR A 61 11.72 -7.17 0.42
C TYR A 61 11.10 -6.12 -0.49
N LEU A 62 11.60 -4.87 -0.46
CA LEU A 62 11.10 -3.81 -1.33
C LEU A 62 11.33 -4.07 -2.83
N LYS A 63 12.30 -4.92 -3.19
CA LYS A 63 12.58 -5.31 -4.58
C LYS A 63 11.81 -6.55 -5.04
N THR A 64 11.65 -7.54 -4.16
CA THR A 64 11.15 -8.88 -4.53
C THR A 64 9.81 -9.23 -3.91
N GLY A 65 9.36 -8.48 -2.91
CA GLY A 65 8.21 -8.83 -2.07
C GLY A 65 8.50 -9.97 -1.07
N THR A 66 9.76 -10.39 -0.90
CA THR A 66 10.13 -11.53 -0.03
C THR A 66 11.19 -11.14 1.01
N THR A 67 11.04 -11.65 2.23
CA THR A 67 12.01 -11.45 3.33
C THR A 67 13.05 -12.57 3.41
N GLU A 68 13.12 -13.46 2.42
CA GLU A 68 14.08 -14.57 2.43
C GLU A 68 15.51 -14.05 2.21
N LYS A 69 16.48 -14.66 2.90
CA LYS A 69 17.88 -14.52 2.49
C LYS A 69 17.99 -15.04 1.07
N LEU A 70 18.55 -14.25 0.15
CA LEU A 70 19.09 -14.77 -1.09
C LEU A 70 20.12 -15.84 -0.70
N LYS A 71 19.72 -17.12 -0.76
CA LYS A 71 20.65 -18.22 -0.62
C LYS A 71 21.46 -18.25 -1.92
N GLY A 72 22.66 -17.70 -1.85
CA GLY A 72 23.63 -17.76 -2.93
C GLY A 72 23.89 -16.40 -3.55
N GLU A 73 24.88 -15.71 -2.98
CA GLU A 73 25.97 -15.02 -3.68
C GLU A 73 27.14 -14.91 -2.70
#